data_AF-A0A8H5X7P7-F1
#
_entry.id   AF-A0A8H5X7P7-F1
#
_cell.length_a   1.000
_cell.length_b   1.000
_cell.length_c   1.000
_cell.angle_alpha   90.00
_cell.angle_beta   90.00
_cell.angle_gamma   90.00
#
_symmetry.space_group_name_H-M   'P 1'
#
loop_
_entity.id
_entity.type
_entity.pdbx_description
1 polymer ?
#
loop_
_entity_poly.entity_id
_entity_poly.type
_entity_poly.pdbx_seq_one_letter_code
_entity_poly.pdbx_strand_id
1 'polypeptide(L)'
;MTILDAKAYGAKGDGKTDGSAGLWDTHTRADGAAGTDPTVKDCPNSENTDDIDRFPEACQNALTALVRCDNYTDEWTIPSYHGVLPRDVDVESVCDEGCARSISDWRLAVDTYCGNATWHDGAAAGVLGFFVSQGIDETCQTYKKTGKYCNDIIYNFTLSESIDKMPTN
;
A
#
# COMPACT_ATOMS: atom_id res chain seq x y z
N MET A 1 10.79 -10.53 5.17
CA MET A 1 9.86 -11.24 4.27
C MET A 1 8.72 -11.78 5.11
N THR A 2 7.74 -10.90 5.34
CA THR A 2 6.58 -11.13 6.18
C THR A 2 5.38 -10.99 5.27
N ILE A 3 4.48 -11.97 5.32
CA ILE A 3 3.25 -11.99 4.53
C ILE A 3 2.37 -10.85 5.06
N LEU A 4 2.09 -9.88 4.19
CA LEU A 4 1.08 -8.85 4.43
C LEU A 4 -0.15 -9.28 3.65
N ASP A 5 -0.85 -10.24 4.22
CA ASP A 5 -2.28 -10.34 4.01
C ASP A 5 -2.90 -9.31 4.96
N ALA A 6 -3.80 -8.47 4.45
CA ALA A 6 -4.60 -7.54 5.26
C ALA A 6 -5.62 -8.27 6.18
N LYS A 7 -5.29 -9.48 6.64
CA LYS A 7 -6.15 -10.32 7.47
C LYS A 7 -5.35 -10.89 8.64
N ALA A 8 -5.80 -10.51 9.83
CA ALA A 8 -5.65 -11.21 11.10
C ALA A 8 -4.52 -10.77 12.05
N TYR A 9 -4.88 -9.86 12.95
CA TYR A 9 -4.70 -10.15 14.38
C TYR A 9 -5.41 -11.47 14.75
N GLY A 10 -4.68 -12.44 15.29
CA GLY A 10 -5.22 -13.40 16.27
C GLY A 10 -5.41 -14.87 15.86
N ALA A 11 -4.36 -15.68 15.98
CA ALA A 11 -4.48 -17.09 16.42
C ALA A 11 -3.15 -17.58 17.05
N LYS A 12 -3.23 -18.30 18.19
CA LYS A 12 -2.09 -18.76 19.00
C LYS A 12 -2.17 -20.27 19.27
N GLY A 13 -1.03 -20.95 19.13
CA GLY A 13 -0.70 -22.29 19.69
C GLY A 13 -0.75 -23.43 18.67
N ASP A 14 0.07 -24.49 18.73
CA ASP A 14 1.12 -24.92 19.67
C ASP A 14 1.91 -26.13 19.06
N GLY A 15 3.22 -26.21 19.30
CA GLY A 15 4.10 -27.19 18.64
C GLY A 15 4.14 -28.58 19.30
N LYS A 16 4.07 -29.65 18.48
CA LYS A 16 4.81 -30.93 18.60
C LYS A 16 4.61 -31.84 17.36
N THR A 17 5.71 -32.47 16.91
CA THR A 17 5.89 -33.47 15.82
C THR A 17 5.37 -34.85 16.23
N ASP A 18 4.95 -35.80 15.34
CA ASP A 18 5.76 -36.58 14.38
C ASP A 18 4.91 -37.48 13.43
N GLY A 19 5.45 -37.83 12.23
CA GLY A 19 5.01 -39.01 11.45
C GLY A 19 4.67 -38.77 9.96
N SER A 20 5.24 -39.61 9.07
CA SER A 20 5.27 -39.49 7.61
C SER A 20 3.90 -39.48 6.91
N ALA A 21 3.41 -38.29 6.56
CA ALA A 21 2.41 -38.10 5.50
C ALA A 21 2.67 -36.76 4.83
N GLY A 22 2.91 -36.76 3.52
CA GLY A 22 3.24 -35.57 2.75
C GLY A 22 2.26 -35.39 1.60
N LEU A 23 1.70 -34.20 1.49
CA LEU A 23 0.82 -33.78 0.42
C LEU A 23 1.58 -32.74 -0.40
N TRP A 24 1.96 -33.08 -1.63
CA TRP A 24 2.77 -32.21 -2.49
C TRP A 24 1.82 -31.55 -3.50
N ASP A 25 1.94 -30.22 -3.64
CA ASP A 25 1.11 -29.35 -4.48
C ASP A 25 -0.37 -29.21 -4.09
N THR A 26 -0.76 -29.53 -2.86
CA THR A 26 -2.15 -29.33 -2.43
C THR A 26 -2.39 -27.97 -1.80
N HIS A 27 -3.38 -27.28 -2.34
CA HIS A 27 -3.94 -26.05 -1.82
C HIS A 27 -5.32 -26.35 -1.26
N THR A 28 -5.57 -26.02 0.01
CA THR A 28 -6.91 -26.06 0.59
C THR A 28 -7.44 -24.65 0.61
N ARG A 29 -8.34 -24.32 -0.32
CA ARG A 29 -9.03 -23.03 -0.35
C ARG A 29 -10.42 -23.24 0.25
N ALA A 30 -10.58 -22.77 1.49
CA ALA A 30 -11.85 -22.90 2.20
C ALA A 30 -12.89 -21.86 1.72
N ASP A 31 -12.45 -20.70 1.25
CA ASP A 31 -13.33 -19.56 0.98
C ASP A 31 -12.94 -18.78 -0.30
N GLY A 32 -13.88 -17.99 -0.85
CA GLY A 32 -13.60 -16.96 -1.86
C GLY A 32 -13.26 -17.47 -3.27
N ALA A 33 -13.86 -18.59 -3.72
CA ALA A 33 -13.92 -19.00 -5.12
C ALA A 33 -15.38 -19.00 -5.61
N ALA A 34 -15.61 -18.76 -6.90
CA ALA A 34 -16.96 -18.78 -7.46
C ALA A 34 -17.65 -20.14 -7.20
N GLY A 35 -18.71 -20.14 -6.38
CA GLY A 35 -19.47 -21.34 -6.00
C GLY A 35 -19.14 -21.96 -4.63
N THR A 36 -18.24 -21.37 -3.83
CA THR A 36 -18.02 -21.72 -2.42
C THR A 36 -18.56 -20.62 -1.51
N ASP A 37 -19.35 -20.97 -0.49
CA ASP A 37 -19.89 -20.05 0.53
C ASP A 37 -19.20 -20.33 1.88
N PRO A 38 -18.79 -19.33 2.69
CA PRO A 38 -19.19 -17.91 2.70
C PRO A 38 -18.44 -17.00 1.71
N THR A 39 -19.18 -16.09 1.08
CA THR A 39 -18.63 -14.95 0.31
C THR A 39 -18.42 -13.72 1.21
N VAL A 40 -17.90 -12.61 0.66
CA VAL A 40 -17.76 -11.32 1.39
C VAL A 40 -19.11 -10.84 1.96
N LYS A 41 -20.22 -11.24 1.35
CA LYS A 41 -21.59 -10.96 1.82
C LYS A 41 -21.94 -11.68 3.13
N ASP A 42 -21.41 -12.88 3.32
CA ASP A 42 -21.79 -13.79 4.42
C ASP A 42 -20.89 -13.62 5.65
N CYS A 43 -19.70 -13.04 5.44
CA CYS A 43 -18.77 -12.63 6.49
C CYS A 43 -18.39 -11.15 6.34
N PRO A 44 -19.29 -10.20 6.65
CA PRO A 44 -18.98 -8.78 6.58
C PRO A 44 -18.01 -8.39 7.69
N ASN A 45 -16.85 -7.85 7.32
CA ASN A 45 -15.95 -7.19 8.26
C ASN A 45 -16.59 -5.83 8.58
N SER A 46 -16.76 -5.48 9.86
CA SER A 46 -17.45 -4.24 10.27
C SER A 46 -16.61 -2.96 10.08
N GLU A 47 -15.84 -2.85 8.99
CA GLU A 47 -15.05 -1.66 8.68
C GLU A 47 -15.39 -1.18 7.27
N ASN A 48 -16.34 -0.24 7.15
CA ASN A 48 -16.63 0.63 5.98
C ASN A 48 -16.31 0.06 4.57
N THR A 49 -16.54 -1.23 4.32
CA THR A 49 -16.49 -1.83 2.98
C THR A 49 -17.78 -1.57 2.21
N ASP A 50 -18.77 -0.97 2.87
CA ASP A 50 -20.12 -0.75 2.35
C ASP A 50 -20.14 0.04 1.02
N ASP A 51 -19.07 0.78 0.72
CA ASP A 51 -18.95 1.57 -0.52
C ASP A 51 -18.19 0.86 -1.65
N ILE A 52 -17.40 -0.19 -1.40
CA ILE A 52 -16.66 -0.88 -2.47
C ILE A 52 -17.61 -1.68 -3.37
N ASP A 53 -18.71 -2.19 -2.81
CA ASP A 53 -19.71 -2.99 -3.52
C ASP A 53 -20.44 -2.20 -4.63
N ARG A 54 -20.34 -0.86 -4.61
CA ARG A 54 -20.87 0.02 -5.66
C ARG A 54 -20.10 -0.07 -6.97
N PHE A 55 -18.82 -0.44 -6.92
CA PHE A 55 -17.99 -0.56 -8.11
C PHE A 55 -18.30 -1.86 -8.88
N PRO A 56 -18.08 -1.92 -10.20
CA PRO A 56 -18.14 -3.18 -10.94
C PRO A 56 -17.15 -4.20 -10.35
N GLU A 57 -17.49 -5.50 -10.37
CA GLU A 57 -16.67 -6.57 -9.79
C GLU A 57 -15.19 -6.52 -10.24
N ALA A 58 -14.93 -6.23 -11.52
CA ALA A 58 -13.57 -6.07 -12.02
C ALA A 58 -12.80 -4.92 -11.36
N CYS A 59 -13.48 -3.79 -11.08
CA CYS A 59 -12.91 -2.67 -10.35
C CYS A 59 -12.70 -3.00 -8.88
N GLN A 60 -13.64 -3.71 -8.23
CA GLN A 60 -13.47 -4.19 -6.86
C GLN A 60 -12.20 -5.04 -6.73
N ASN A 61 -12.03 -6.02 -7.62
CA ASN A 61 -10.84 -6.88 -7.65
C ASN A 61 -9.55 -6.06 -7.84
N ALA A 62 -9.57 -5.03 -8.68
CA ALA A 62 -8.44 -4.14 -8.88
C ALA A 62 -8.12 -3.31 -7.63
N LEU A 63 -9.15 -2.73 -6.99
CA LEU A 63 -9.01 -1.93 -5.77
C LEU A 63 -8.46 -2.76 -4.60
N THR A 64 -8.88 -4.02 -4.47
CA THR A 64 -8.42 -4.94 -3.42
C THR A 64 -7.14 -5.71 -3.78
N ALA A 65 -6.51 -5.41 -4.93
CA ALA A 65 -5.29 -6.09 -5.32
C ALA A 65 -4.15 -5.78 -4.34
N LEU A 66 -3.35 -6.80 -4.02
CA LEU A 66 -2.24 -6.67 -3.08
C LEU A 66 -1.15 -5.74 -3.63
N VAL A 67 -0.83 -4.69 -2.87
CA VAL A 67 0.35 -3.83 -3.10
C VAL A 67 1.49 -4.33 -2.21
N ARG A 68 2.64 -4.62 -2.82
CA ARG A 68 3.82 -5.17 -2.13
C ARG A 68 4.80 -4.07 -1.76
N CYS A 69 4.47 -3.31 -0.73
CA CYS A 69 5.30 -2.24 -0.18
C CYS A 69 5.58 -2.45 1.31
N ASP A 70 6.46 -1.62 1.87
CA ASP A 70 6.62 -1.54 3.33
C ASP A 70 5.30 -1.09 3.98
N ASN A 71 4.96 -1.69 5.13
CA ASN A 71 3.75 -1.36 5.89
C ASN A 71 3.62 0.12 6.23
N TYR A 72 4.74 0.81 6.39
CA TYR A 72 4.72 2.24 6.70
C TYR A 72 4.03 3.07 5.61
N THR A 73 3.97 2.56 4.38
CA THR A 73 3.28 3.22 3.26
C THR A 73 1.75 3.17 3.35
N ASP A 74 1.18 2.31 4.20
CA ASP A 74 -0.27 2.20 4.40
C ASP A 74 -0.87 3.45 5.05
N GLU A 75 -0.04 4.25 5.74
CA GLU A 75 -0.49 5.50 6.36
C GLU A 75 -0.61 6.65 5.35
N TRP A 76 -0.13 6.49 4.12
CA TRP A 76 -0.02 7.55 3.11
C TRP A 76 -1.31 7.70 2.27
N THR A 77 -2.45 7.64 2.96
CA THR A 77 -3.79 7.74 2.36
C THR A 77 -4.27 9.19 2.21
N ILE A 78 -3.44 10.16 2.56
CA ILE A 78 -3.71 11.59 2.43
C ILE A 78 -2.55 12.32 1.74
N PRO A 79 -2.83 13.37 0.95
CA PRO A 79 -1.77 14.14 0.30
C PRO A 79 -1.05 15.00 1.34
N SER A 80 0.16 14.60 1.73
CA SER A 80 0.97 15.32 2.70
C SER A 80 2.46 15.20 2.37
N TYR A 81 3.26 16.12 2.93
CA TYR A 81 4.71 16.00 2.95
C TYR A 81 5.10 15.09 4.12
N HIS A 82 5.78 13.99 3.84
CA HIS A 82 6.08 12.96 4.84
C HIS A 82 7.40 13.24 5.57
N GLY A 83 8.34 13.90 4.91
CA GLY A 83 9.61 14.29 5.51
C GLY A 83 10.52 13.10 5.82
N VAL A 84 11.32 13.23 6.88
CA VAL A 84 12.29 12.19 7.26
C VAL A 84 11.54 11.02 7.91
N LEU A 85 11.78 9.80 7.42
CA LEU A 85 11.20 8.59 7.98
C LEU A 85 11.58 8.40 9.46
N PRO A 86 10.71 7.77 10.28
CA PRO A 86 11.05 7.36 11.64
C PRO A 86 12.29 6.45 11.65
N ARG A 87 13.03 6.46 12.76
CA ARG A 87 14.30 5.71 12.88
C ARG A 87 14.15 4.18 12.75
N ASP A 88 12.96 3.66 13.03
CA ASP A 88 12.61 2.25 12.99
C ASP A 88 12.06 1.80 11.63
N VAL A 89 11.89 2.72 10.68
CA VAL A 89 11.49 2.42 9.30
C VAL A 89 12.73 2.34 8.42
N ASP A 90 12.89 1.23 7.70
CA ASP A 90 14.00 1.04 6.76
C ASP A 90 13.70 1.73 5.43
N VAL A 91 14.47 2.76 5.10
CA VAL A 91 14.32 3.51 3.84
C VAL A 91 14.50 2.62 2.61
N GLU A 92 15.36 1.59 2.68
CA GLU A 92 15.58 0.69 1.54
C GLU A 92 14.39 -0.23 1.30
N SER A 93 13.62 -0.56 2.36
CA SER A 93 12.36 -1.31 2.24
C SER A 93 11.26 -0.47 1.57
N VAL A 94 11.16 0.81 1.96
CA VAL A 94 10.22 1.76 1.35
C VAL A 94 10.59 2.06 -0.11
N CYS A 95 11.89 2.19 -0.40
CA CYS A 95 12.43 2.53 -1.71
C CYS A 95 12.75 1.32 -2.58
N ASP A 96 12.25 0.14 -2.23
CA ASP A 96 12.40 -1.07 -3.02
C ASP A 96 11.76 -0.88 -4.41
N GLU A 97 12.50 -1.26 -5.46
CA GLU A 97 12.00 -1.16 -6.84
C GLU A 97 10.75 -2.03 -7.08
N GLY A 98 10.59 -3.11 -6.33
CA GLY A 98 9.41 -3.97 -6.34
C GLY A 98 8.19 -3.27 -5.76
N CYS A 99 8.34 -2.46 -4.72
CA CYS A 99 7.27 -1.60 -4.19
C CYS A 99 6.82 -0.57 -5.24
N ALA A 100 7.76 0.20 -5.80
CA ALA A 100 7.47 1.19 -6.83
C ALA A 100 6.78 0.57 -8.07
N ARG A 101 7.18 -0.63 -8.46
CA ARG A 101 6.51 -1.39 -9.53
C ARG A 101 5.12 -1.86 -9.12
N SER A 102 4.97 -2.41 -7.92
CA SER A 102 3.69 -2.92 -7.42
C SER A 102 2.64 -1.83 -7.33
N ILE A 103 2.98 -0.63 -6.86
CA ILE A 103 2.02 0.49 -6.81
C ILE A 103 1.68 0.99 -8.22
N SER A 104 2.65 0.99 -9.14
CA SER A 104 2.42 1.37 -10.54
C SER A 104 1.48 0.39 -11.24
N ASP A 105 1.69 -0.91 -11.04
CA ASP A 105 0.84 -1.97 -11.59
C ASP A 105 -0.58 -1.91 -11.00
N TRP A 106 -0.72 -1.67 -9.68
CA TRP A 106 -2.01 -1.46 -9.03
C TRP A 106 -2.74 -0.26 -9.63
N ARG A 107 -2.07 0.89 -9.79
CA ARG A 107 -2.68 2.10 -10.36
C ARG A 107 -3.15 1.87 -11.80
N LEU A 108 -2.34 1.20 -12.61
CA LEU A 108 -2.72 0.86 -13.99
C LEU A 108 -3.95 -0.07 -14.02
N ALA A 109 -4.00 -1.07 -13.13
CA ALA A 109 -5.15 -1.96 -13.03
C ALA A 109 -6.41 -1.18 -12.62
N VAL A 110 -6.33 -0.31 -11.61
CA VAL A 110 -7.46 0.51 -11.15
C VAL A 110 -7.93 1.45 -12.26
N ASP A 111 -7.03 2.18 -12.94
CA ASP A 111 -7.41 3.03 -14.07
C ASP A 111 -8.11 2.23 -15.18
N THR A 112 -7.62 1.02 -15.46
CA THR A 112 -8.18 0.14 -16.50
C THR A 112 -9.57 -0.38 -16.15
N TYR A 113 -9.75 -0.88 -14.93
CA TYR A 113 -10.96 -1.60 -14.54
C TYR A 113 -12.02 -0.73 -13.88
N CYS A 114 -11.63 0.39 -13.28
CA CYS A 114 -12.55 1.35 -12.67
C CYS A 114 -12.92 2.50 -13.61
N GLY A 115 -12.06 2.85 -14.57
CA GLY A 115 -12.28 3.97 -15.47
C GLY A 115 -12.60 5.27 -14.71
N ASN A 116 -13.74 5.89 -15.01
CA ASN A 116 -14.18 7.13 -14.36
C ASN A 116 -15.03 6.89 -13.10
N ALA A 117 -14.98 5.71 -12.50
CA ALA A 117 -15.74 5.43 -11.29
C ALA A 117 -15.21 6.27 -10.11
N THR A 118 -16.15 6.72 -9.28
CA THR A 118 -15.88 7.62 -8.16
C THR A 118 -16.52 7.13 -6.89
N TRP A 119 -15.88 7.44 -5.76
CA TRP A 119 -16.41 7.31 -4.42
C TRP A 119 -17.59 8.27 -4.20
N HIS A 120 -18.29 8.14 -3.07
CA HIS A 120 -19.46 8.98 -2.76
C HIS A 120 -19.16 10.48 -2.67
N ASP A 121 -17.95 10.84 -2.28
CA ASP A 121 -17.45 12.22 -2.21
C ASP A 121 -16.99 12.77 -3.58
N GLY A 122 -17.07 11.96 -4.64
CA GLY A 122 -16.63 12.30 -5.99
C GLY A 122 -15.15 12.06 -6.26
N ALA A 123 -14.39 11.51 -5.30
CA ALA A 123 -12.99 11.17 -5.51
C ALA A 123 -12.85 10.00 -6.50
N ALA A 124 -11.81 10.02 -7.33
CA ALA A 124 -11.51 8.92 -8.25
C ALA A 124 -11.21 7.62 -7.48
N ALA A 125 -11.62 6.47 -8.02
CA ALA A 125 -11.42 5.16 -7.38
C ALA A 125 -9.97 4.93 -6.93
N GLY A 126 -9.00 5.28 -7.79
CA GLY A 126 -7.56 5.10 -7.55
C GLY A 126 -6.85 6.20 -6.77
N VAL A 127 -7.56 7.17 -6.19
CA VAL A 127 -6.94 8.34 -5.54
C VAL A 127 -5.96 7.96 -4.42
N LEU A 128 -6.24 6.90 -3.66
CA LEU A 128 -5.39 6.48 -2.54
C LEU A 128 -4.03 5.97 -3.02
N GLY A 129 -3.99 5.13 -4.06
CA GLY A 129 -2.71 4.67 -4.61
C GLY A 129 -1.91 5.78 -5.29
N PHE A 130 -2.57 6.88 -5.71
CA PHE A 130 -1.85 8.08 -6.12
C PHE A 130 -1.11 8.72 -4.94
N PHE A 131 -1.74 8.88 -3.78
CA PHE A 131 -1.06 9.44 -2.59
C PHE A 131 0.10 8.57 -2.12
N VAL A 132 -0.07 7.25 -2.08
CA VAL A 132 1.01 6.31 -1.76
C VAL A 132 2.17 6.44 -2.76
N SER A 133 1.87 6.46 -4.06
CA SER A 133 2.88 6.66 -5.11
C SER A 133 3.64 7.97 -4.94
N GLN A 134 2.96 9.06 -4.58
CA GLN A 134 3.59 10.35 -4.33
C GLN A 134 4.48 10.33 -3.08
N GLY A 135 4.06 9.66 -2.00
CA GLY A 135 4.87 9.49 -0.80
C GLY A 135 6.15 8.69 -1.07
N ILE A 136 6.06 7.64 -1.92
CA ILE A 136 7.24 6.86 -2.35
C ILE A 136 8.18 7.76 -3.16
N ASP A 137 7.66 8.49 -4.16
CA ASP A 137 8.45 9.39 -4.99
C ASP A 137 9.14 10.49 -4.18
N GLU A 138 8.46 11.04 -3.17
CA GLU A 138 9.01 12.03 -2.24
C GLU A 138 10.15 11.43 -1.40
N THR A 139 9.87 10.31 -0.73
CA THR A 139 10.77 9.67 0.23
C THR A 139 12.05 9.18 -0.45
N CYS A 140 11.91 8.59 -1.64
CA CYS A 140 12.99 7.95 -2.37
C CYS A 140 13.75 8.91 -3.30
N GLN A 141 13.38 10.19 -3.32
CA GLN A 141 14.06 11.17 -4.14
C GLN A 141 15.47 11.43 -3.60
N THR A 142 16.47 11.30 -4.48
CA THR A 142 17.87 11.60 -4.14
C THR A 142 18.39 12.81 -4.90
N TYR A 143 19.25 13.58 -4.23
CA TYR A 143 19.95 14.70 -4.85
C TYR A 143 21.12 14.19 -5.69
N LYS A 144 20.96 14.26 -7.02
CA LYS A 144 21.88 13.70 -8.02
C LYS A 144 23.37 13.99 -7.82
N LYS A 145 23.74 15.14 -7.23
CA LYS A 145 25.16 15.48 -7.01
C LYS A 145 25.80 14.74 -5.83
N THR A 146 25.01 14.37 -4.82
CA THR A 146 25.52 13.79 -3.56
C THR A 146 25.00 12.39 -3.26
N GLY A 147 23.92 11.96 -3.93
CA GLY A 147 23.22 10.72 -3.64
C GLY A 147 22.41 10.72 -2.34
N LYS A 148 22.40 11.81 -1.58
CA LYS A 148 21.63 11.93 -0.33
C LYS A 148 20.13 12.07 -0.63
N TYR A 149 19.30 11.55 0.26
CA TYR A 149 17.85 11.72 0.19
C TYR A 149 17.47 13.20 0.33
N CYS A 150 16.50 13.65 -0.47
CA CYS A 150 16.02 15.03 -0.47
C CYS A 150 15.43 15.40 0.89
N ASN A 151 14.72 14.49 1.54
CA ASN A 151 14.12 14.74 2.86
C ASN A 151 15.18 14.99 3.95
N ASP A 152 16.34 14.32 3.89
CA ASP A 152 17.47 14.61 4.78
C ASP A 152 18.08 15.99 4.52
N ILE A 153 18.14 16.41 3.25
CA ILE A 153 18.67 17.72 2.87
C ILE A 153 17.72 18.82 3.35
N ILE A 154 16.42 18.68 3.08
CA ILE A 154 15.37 19.65 3.44
C ILE A 154 15.28 19.79 4.96
N TYR A 155 15.36 18.69 5.71
CA TYR A 155 15.36 18.72 7.17
C TYR A 155 16.48 19.60 7.76
N ASN A 156 17.60 19.70 7.05
CA ASN A 156 18.75 20.51 7.47
C ASN A 156 18.69 21.97 6.96
N PHE A 157 17.63 22.39 6.27
CA PHE A 157 17.49 23.79 5.86
C PHE A 157 17.24 24.68 7.06
N THR A 158 17.98 25.79 7.14
CA THR A 158 17.69 26.86 8.09
C THR A 158 16.35 27.52 7.74
N LEU A 159 15.46 27.60 8.71
CA LEU A 159 14.21 28.34 8.59
C LEU A 159 14.50 29.79 8.19
N SER A 160 13.94 30.20 7.07
CA SER A 160 14.04 31.55 6.56
C SER A 160 12.78 32.34 6.92
N GLU A 161 12.95 33.55 7.45
CA GLU A 161 11.84 34.45 7.81
C GLU A 161 11.12 35.03 6.59
N SER A 162 11.72 34.97 5.39
CA SER A 162 11.11 35.44 4.14
C SER A 162 11.61 34.66 2.93
N ILE A 163 10.82 34.65 1.86
CA ILE A 163 11.16 34.00 0.59
C ILE A 163 12.45 34.57 0.01
N ASP A 164 12.67 35.89 0.10
CA ASP A 164 13.87 36.57 -0.41
C ASP A 164 15.16 36.14 0.31
N LYS A 165 15.03 35.57 1.51
CA LYS A 165 16.15 35.07 2.33
C LYS A 165 16.38 33.56 2.12
N MET A 166 15.56 32.88 1.31
CA MET A 166 15.83 31.49 0.96
C MET A 166 17.11 31.40 0.12
N PRO A 167 17.98 30.39 0.35
CA PRO A 167 19.20 30.23 -0.43
C PRO A 167 18.89 30.17 -1.94
N THR A 168 19.37 31.15 -2.69
CA THR A 168 19.36 31.09 -4.16
C THR A 168 20.55 30.24 -4.60
N ASN A 169 20.30 29.18 -5.37
CA ASN A 169 21.31 28.28 -5.95
C ASN A 169 22.53 29.00 -6.52
#